data_AF-A0A562IZQ9-F1
#
_entry.id   AF-A0A562IZQ9-F1
#
_cell.length_a   1.000
_cell.length_b   1.000
_cell.length_c   1.000
_cell.angle_alpha   90.00
_cell.angle_beta   90.00
_cell.angle_gamma   90.00
#
_symmetry.space_group_name_H-M   'P 1'
#
loop_
_entity.id
_entity.type
_entity.pdbx_description
1 polymer ?
#
loop_
_entity_poly.entity_id
_entity_poly.type
_entity_poly.pdbx_seq_one_letter_code
_entity_poly.pdbx_strand_id
1 'polypeptide(L)'
;MNFINSFFKHKKDTEVKKFNEEIIEDDEDEIAAVIASVLASMDEEEETVAAITAAIAVILESSTDKFIVRNIKRTPEMDPIWAVAGRMKLMR
;
A
#
# COMPACT_ATOMS: atom_id res chain seq x y z
N MET A 1 16.37 -36.14 -29.10
CA MET A 1 15.47 -35.07 -28.63
C MET A 1 15.84 -34.74 -27.18
N ASN A 2 16.36 -33.54 -26.89
CA ASN A 2 16.54 -33.01 -25.53
C ASN A 2 16.82 -31.49 -25.61
N PHE A 3 15.79 -30.69 -25.90
CA PHE A 3 15.92 -29.23 -26.14
C PHE A 3 15.44 -28.34 -24.99
N ILE A 4 15.13 -28.88 -23.81
CA ILE A 4 14.48 -28.10 -22.73
C ILE A 4 15.47 -27.62 -21.65
N ASN A 5 16.68 -28.20 -21.55
CA ASN A 5 17.62 -27.89 -20.46
C ASN A 5 18.37 -26.55 -20.60
N SER A 6 18.13 -25.76 -21.66
CA SER A 6 18.79 -24.46 -21.87
C SER A 6 17.94 -23.26 -21.45
N PHE A 7 16.66 -23.44 -21.11
CA PHE A 7 15.74 -22.31 -20.91
C PHE A 7 15.74 -21.72 -19.50
N PHE A 8 16.34 -22.41 -18.52
CA PHE A 8 16.34 -21.98 -17.11
C PHE A 8 17.67 -21.43 -16.59
N LYS A 9 18.69 -21.25 -17.46
CA LYS A 9 20.04 -20.87 -17.01
C LYS A 9 20.40 -19.40 -17.26
N HIS A 10 19.43 -18.49 -17.16
CA HIS A 10 19.73 -17.05 -17.12
C HIS A 10 18.73 -16.25 -16.29
N LYS A 11 18.85 -16.36 -14.96
CA LYS A 11 18.57 -15.21 -14.09
C LYS A 11 19.75 -15.05 -13.13
N LYS A 12 20.51 -14.00 -13.40
CA LYS A 12 21.61 -13.48 -12.58
C LYS A 12 21.07 -13.13 -11.19
N ASP A 13 21.83 -13.55 -10.19
CA ASP A 13 22.08 -12.89 -8.91
C ASP A 13 21.26 -11.60 -8.71
N THR A 14 20.05 -11.76 -8.18
CA THR A 14 19.39 -10.67 -7.47
C THR A 14 19.48 -11.08 -6.02
N GLU A 15 20.42 -10.47 -5.30
CA GLU A 15 20.57 -10.62 -3.87
C GLU A 15 19.25 -10.25 -3.21
N VAL A 16 18.48 -11.26 -2.82
CA VAL A 16 17.32 -11.07 -1.96
C VAL A 16 17.89 -10.70 -0.60
N LYS A 17 17.97 -9.39 -0.33
CA LYS A 17 18.17 -8.89 1.02
C LYS A 17 17.07 -9.51 1.87
N LYS A 18 17.46 -10.47 2.71
CA LYS A 18 16.60 -11.03 3.75
C LYS A 18 16.22 -9.85 4.65
N PHE A 19 14.98 -9.41 4.58
CA PHE A 19 14.42 -8.57 5.62
C PHE A 19 14.38 -9.43 6.87
N ASN A 20 15.21 -9.08 7.85
CA ASN A 20 15.11 -9.66 9.18
C ASN A 20 13.73 -9.27 9.72
N GLU A 21 12.96 -10.29 10.05
CA GLU A 21 11.71 -10.18 10.78
C GLU A 21 12.06 -9.86 12.23
N GLU A 22 12.48 -8.63 12.49
CA GLU A 22 12.51 -8.08 13.85
C GLU A 22 11.07 -7.80 14.26
N ILE A 23 10.69 -8.35 15.40
CA ILE A 23 9.36 -8.22 16.01
C ILE A 23 9.17 -6.73 16.33
N ILE A 24 8.34 -6.05 15.53
CA ILE A 24 7.99 -4.65 15.74
C ILE A 24 6.92 -4.63 16.84
N GLU A 25 7.23 -4.04 18.00
CA GLU A 25 6.19 -3.55 18.90
C GLU A 25 5.41 -2.50 18.10
N ASP A 26 4.12 -2.74 17.86
CA ASP A 26 3.24 -1.89 17.06
C ASP A 26 3.02 -0.52 17.74
N ASP A 27 4.06 0.33 17.76
CA ASP A 27 3.92 1.73 18.14
C ASP A 27 3.17 2.44 17.00
N GLU A 28 1.87 2.68 17.23
CA GLU A 28 0.97 3.36 16.28
C GLU A 28 1.58 4.68 15.74
N ASP A 29 2.41 5.33 16.54
CA ASP A 29 3.13 6.56 16.20
C ASP A 29 4.25 6.33 15.17
N GLU A 30 4.95 5.19 15.20
CA GLU A 30 5.96 4.85 14.18
C GLU A 30 5.29 4.49 12.85
N ILE A 31 4.19 3.75 12.90
CA ILE A 31 3.39 3.42 11.71
C ILE A 31 2.86 4.72 11.07
N ALA A 32 2.33 5.65 11.88
CA ALA A 32 1.88 6.95 11.41
C ALA A 32 3.02 7.80 10.84
N ALA A 33 4.20 7.80 11.47
CA ALA A 33 5.37 8.54 10.99
C ALA A 33 5.91 7.99 9.67
N VAL A 34 5.93 6.66 9.49
CA VAL A 34 6.33 6.01 8.24
C VAL A 34 5.32 6.34 7.13
N ILE A 35 4.02 6.27 7.42
CA ILE A 35 2.97 6.64 6.46
C ILE A 35 3.08 8.12 6.07
N ALA A 36 3.30 9.01 7.03
CA ALA A 36 3.47 10.45 6.78
C ALA A 36 4.73 10.76 5.96
N SER A 37 5.84 10.05 6.24
CA SER A 37 7.08 10.16 5.45
C SER A 37 6.86 9.70 4.01
N VAL A 38 6.16 8.58 3.80
CA VAL A 38 5.83 8.07 2.47
C VAL A 38 4.92 9.06 1.74
N LEU A 39 3.85 9.54 2.39
CA LEU A 39 2.94 10.54 1.82
C LEU A 39 3.63 11.87 1.45
N ALA A 40 4.63 12.29 2.23
CA ALA A 40 5.38 13.52 1.96
C ALA A 40 6.38 13.37 0.79
N SER A 41 6.82 12.15 0.47
CA SER A 41 7.66 11.87 -0.70
C SER A 41 6.87 11.61 -2.00
N MET A 42 5.55 11.45 -1.92
CA MET A 42 4.66 11.09 -3.03
C MET A 42 4.28 12.28 -3.92
N ASP A 43 5.26 12.88 -4.61
CA ASP A 43 4.99 13.69 -5.80
C ASP A 43 4.90 12.77 -7.03
N GLU A 44 3.86 11.95 -7.13
CA GLU A 44 3.50 11.18 -8.33
C GLU A 44 2.14 10.49 -8.13
N GLU A 45 1.11 10.90 -8.88
CA GLU A 45 -0.26 10.37 -8.78
C GLU A 45 -0.33 8.83 -8.89
N GLU A 46 0.63 8.21 -9.59
CA GLU A 46 0.78 6.76 -9.75
C GLU A 46 1.03 6.05 -8.42
N GLU A 47 1.87 6.62 -7.53
CA GLU A 47 2.14 6.05 -6.22
C GLU A 47 0.89 6.08 -5.33
N THR A 48 0.07 7.13 -5.45
CA THR A 48 -1.20 7.24 -4.72
C THR A 48 -2.19 6.17 -5.18
N VAL A 49 -2.26 5.91 -6.48
CA VAL A 49 -3.09 4.83 -7.05
C VAL A 49 -2.60 3.47 -6.56
N ALA A 50 -1.28 3.23 -6.58
CA ALA A 50 -0.68 1.98 -6.12
C ALA A 50 -0.96 1.72 -4.63
N ALA A 51 -0.75 2.73 -3.78
CA ALA A 51 -1.00 2.64 -2.34
C ALA A 51 -2.47 2.34 -2.02
N ILE A 52 -3.41 3.07 -2.64
CA ILE A 52 -4.85 2.86 -2.45
C ILE A 52 -5.26 1.46 -2.92
N THR A 53 -4.80 1.04 -4.10
CA THR A 53 -5.16 -0.26 -4.68
C THR A 53 -4.63 -1.41 -3.83
N ALA A 54 -3.39 -1.31 -3.35
CA ALA A 54 -2.79 -2.31 -2.46
C ALA A 54 -3.55 -2.41 -1.13
N ALA A 55 -3.86 -1.28 -0.48
CA ALA A 55 -4.59 -1.27 0.78
C ALA A 55 -5.97 -1.92 0.65
N ILE A 56 -6.73 -1.58 -0.40
CA ILE A 56 -8.06 -2.17 -0.65
C ILE A 56 -7.96 -3.67 -0.94
N ALA A 57 -6.97 -4.09 -1.74
CA ALA A 57 -6.75 -5.49 -2.05
C ALA A 57 -6.48 -6.33 -0.79
N VAL A 58 -5.69 -5.79 0.15
CA VAL A 58 -5.40 -6.42 1.45
C VAL A 58 -6.66 -6.52 2.31
N ILE A 59 -7.41 -5.42 2.47
CA ILE A 59 -8.61 -5.38 3.33
C ILE A 59 -9.71 -6.33 2.83
N LEU A 60 -9.83 -6.50 1.50
CA LEU A 60 -10.86 -7.32 0.88
C LEU A 60 -10.37 -8.73 0.51
N GLU A 61 -9.16 -9.12 0.94
CA GLU A 61 -8.53 -10.41 0.62
C GLU A 61 -8.63 -10.78 -0.88
N SER A 62 -8.38 -9.79 -1.75
CA SER A 62 -8.56 -9.94 -3.20
C SER A 62 -7.29 -9.53 -3.96
N SER A 63 -7.16 -10.00 -5.21
CA SER A 63 -6.08 -9.54 -6.09
C SER A 63 -6.31 -8.11 -6.59
N THR A 64 -5.21 -7.43 -6.90
CA THR A 64 -5.17 -6.06 -7.44
C THR A 64 -5.85 -5.93 -8.80
N ASP A 65 -5.87 -7.01 -9.59
CA ASP A 65 -6.41 -7.03 -10.97
C ASP A 65 -7.92 -6.77 -11.04
N LYS A 66 -8.62 -6.88 -9.90
CA LYS A 66 -10.07 -6.66 -9.80
C LYS A 66 -10.45 -5.19 -9.59
N PHE A 67 -9.47 -4.31 -9.33
CA PHE A 67 -9.71 -2.92 -8.97
C PHE A 67 -9.19 -1.98 -10.07
N ILE A 68 -9.97 -0.96 -10.41
CA ILE A 68 -9.61 0.08 -11.39
C ILE A 68 -9.90 1.44 -10.76
N VAL A 69 -8.86 2.24 -10.52
CA VAL A 69 -9.00 3.62 -10.05
C VAL A 69 -9.24 4.52 -11.25
N ARG A 70 -10.42 5.16 -11.31
CA ARG A 70 -10.80 6.04 -12.43
C ARG A 70 -10.53 7.51 -12.17
N ASN A 71 -10.62 7.93 -10.91
CA ASN A 71 -10.54 9.34 -10.53
C ASN A 71 -10.24 9.46 -9.04
N ILE A 72 -9.22 10.25 -8.70
CA ILE A 72 -8.92 10.65 -7.32
C ILE A 72 -9.10 12.15 -7.25
N LYS A 73 -10.12 12.61 -6.52
CA LYS A 73 -10.39 14.03 -6.29
C LYS A 73 -10.20 14.35 -4.82
N ARG A 74 -9.38 15.36 -4.54
CA ARG A 74 -9.32 15.95 -3.20
C ARG A 74 -10.63 16.68 -2.93
N THR A 75 -11.27 16.34 -1.81
CA THR A 75 -12.48 17.01 -1.36
C THR A 75 -12.06 18.25 -0.56
N PRO A 76 -12.77 19.39 -0.65
CA PRO A 76 -12.41 20.60 0.10
C PRO A 76 -12.59 20.44 1.61
N GLU A 77 -13.38 19.46 2.06
CA GLU A 77 -13.45 19.10 3.48
C GLU A 77 -12.17 18.35 3.86
N MET A 78 -11.40 18.94 4.78
CA MET A 78 -10.18 18.32 5.34
C MET A 78 -10.49 17.05 6.13
N ASP A 79 -11.68 16.95 6.69
CA ASP A 79 -12.07 15.82 7.52
C ASP A 79 -12.72 14.72 6.68
N PRO A 80 -12.27 13.45 6.82
CA PRO A 80 -12.95 12.36 6.16
C PRO A 80 -14.33 12.12 6.81
N ILE A 81 -15.29 11.65 6.01
CA ILE A 81 -16.69 11.43 6.42
C ILE A 81 -16.80 10.56 7.68
N TRP A 82 -15.93 9.56 7.85
CA TRP A 82 -15.93 8.70 9.03
C TRP A 82 -15.48 9.43 10.30
N ALA A 83 -14.56 10.40 10.20
CA ALA A 83 -14.16 11.25 11.32
C ALA A 83 -15.31 12.16 11.75
N VAL A 84 -16.02 12.76 10.77
CA VAL A 84 -17.22 13.57 11.03
C VAL A 84 -18.30 12.73 11.72
N ALA A 85 -18.61 11.55 11.18
CA ALA A 85 -19.59 10.63 11.75
C ALA A 85 -19.20 10.14 13.16
N GLY A 86 -17.91 9.89 13.41
CA GLY A 86 -17.39 9.52 14.72
C GLY A 86 -17.61 10.61 15.77
N ARG A 87 -17.31 11.87 15.42
CA ARG A 87 -17.58 13.02 16.31
C ARG A 87 -19.06 13.19 16.61
N MET A 88 -19.92 13.04 15.60
CA MET A 88 -21.38 13.10 15.81
C MET A 88 -21.88 11.99 16.75
N LYS A 89 -21.30 10.79 16.66
CA LYS A 89 -21.62 9.68 17.58
C LYS A 89 -21.19 9.96 19.01
N LEU A 90 -20.03 10.59 19.21
CA LEU A 90 -19.52 10.98 20.54
C LEU A 90 -20.33 12.09 21.20
N MET A 91 -21.04 12.91 20.42
CA MET A 91 -21.89 13.99 20.91
C MET A 91 -23.30 13.53 21.34
N ARG A 92 -23.66 12.26 21.11
CA ARG A 92 -24.94 11.67 21.49
C ARG A 92 -24.82 10.82 22.75
#